data_AF-A0A9P5P6K9-F1
#
_entry.id   AF-A0A9P5P6K9-F1
#
_cell.length_a   1.000
_cell.length_b   1.000
_cell.length_c   1.000
_cell.angle_alpha   90.00
_cell.angle_beta   90.00
_cell.angle_gamma   90.00
#
_symmetry.space_group_name_H-M   'P 1'
#
loop_
_entity.id
_entity.type
_entity.pdbx_description
1 polymer ?
#
loop_
_entity_poly.entity_id
_entity_poly.type
_entity_poly.pdbx_seq_one_letter_code
_entity_poly.pdbx_strand_id
1 'polypeptide(L)'
;YNAEGAFVGTVTTFLPGHGLPIDDKTVEHEAADRSLLFDTFLVVPLLQTKGLYAERKFSGNMDTGDNNDYIGKVVDAFAHHVVEETHGQFMLADLQGIVGPDRSITLFDPQAHSITGDTGEWDQGLVAIDKFCTEHHCNAVCRQLQLGKLKDKVVGELKDKAVGELKDKDVTRETPHRAWED
;
A
#
# COMPACT_ATOMS: atom_id res chain seq x y z
N TYR A 1 0.25 -3.84 -11.90
CA TYR A 1 0.47 -2.40 -12.20
C TYR A 1 0.23 -1.98 -13.66
N ASN A 2 0.42 -2.82 -14.69
CA ASN A 2 -0.05 -2.51 -16.06
C ASN A 2 -1.21 -3.46 -16.44
N ALA A 3 -2.34 -3.34 -15.75
CA ALA A 3 -3.46 -4.27 -15.91
C ALA A 3 -4.11 -4.17 -17.30
N GLU A 4 -4.60 -5.31 -17.80
CA GLU A 4 -5.43 -5.33 -19.00
C GLU A 4 -6.66 -4.43 -18.79
N GLY A 5 -6.88 -3.48 -19.71
CA GLY A 5 -7.93 -2.47 -19.57
C GLY A 5 -7.50 -1.14 -18.93
N ALA A 6 -6.26 -1.01 -18.44
CA ALA A 6 -5.74 0.30 -18.05
C ALA A 6 -5.55 1.20 -19.29
N PHE A 7 -6.02 2.45 -19.20
CA PHE A 7 -5.79 3.43 -20.26
C PHE A 7 -4.44 4.11 -20.06
N VAL A 8 -3.69 4.28 -21.16
CA VAL A 8 -2.42 5.03 -21.15
C VAL A 8 -2.68 6.40 -21.77
N GLY A 9 -2.46 7.45 -20.99
CA GLY A 9 -2.60 8.85 -21.43
C GLY A 9 -1.28 9.59 -21.40
N THR A 10 -1.20 10.69 -22.14
CA THR A 10 -0.12 11.68 -22.00
C THR A 10 -0.68 12.88 -21.25
N VAL A 11 -0.01 13.30 -20.17
CA VAL A 11 -0.37 14.52 -19.46
C VAL A 11 -0.04 15.72 -20.36
N THR A 12 -1.06 16.50 -20.73
CA THR A 12 -0.90 17.73 -21.51
C THR A 12 -1.07 18.95 -20.61
N THR A 13 -0.25 19.98 -20.82
CA THR A 13 -0.39 21.28 -20.14
C THR A 13 -1.49 22.15 -20.73
N PHE A 14 -1.98 21.77 -21.91
CA PHE A 14 -3.10 22.40 -22.59
C PHE A 14 -4.38 21.64 -22.25
N LEU A 15 -5.25 22.29 -21.48
CA LEU A 15 -6.68 22.00 -21.52
C LEU A 15 -7.23 22.75 -22.74
N PRO A 16 -7.81 22.09 -23.75
CA PRO A 16 -8.53 22.78 -24.80
C PRO A 16 -9.50 23.78 -24.16
N GLY A 17 -9.41 25.05 -24.56
CA GLY A 17 -10.11 26.19 -23.93
C GLY A 17 -11.64 26.15 -23.97
N HIS A 18 -12.22 25.02 -24.37
CA HIS A 18 -13.57 24.64 -24.08
C HIS A 18 -13.48 23.28 -23.40
N GLY A 19 -13.73 23.24 -22.08
CA GLY A 19 -14.20 21.99 -21.49
C GLY A 19 -15.31 21.46 -22.39
N LEU A 20 -15.29 20.16 -22.70
CA LEU A 20 -16.39 19.52 -23.41
C LEU A 20 -17.69 20.08 -22.80
N PRO A 21 -18.58 20.68 -23.61
CA PRO A 21 -19.76 21.32 -23.06
C PRO A 21 -20.55 20.25 -22.32
N ILE A 22 -20.55 20.32 -20.98
CA ILE A 22 -21.57 19.66 -20.17
C ILE A 22 -22.77 20.57 -20.36
N ASP A 23 -23.55 20.32 -21.41
CA ASP A 23 -24.83 20.98 -21.55
C ASP A 23 -25.76 20.37 -20.50
N ASP A 24 -26.30 21.22 -19.64
CA ASP A 24 -27.22 20.87 -18.54
C ASP A 24 -28.58 20.34 -19.04
N LYS A 25 -28.65 19.90 -20.31
CA LYS A 25 -29.86 19.47 -21.03
C LYS A 25 -29.78 18.04 -21.56
N THR A 26 -28.64 17.36 -21.45
CA THR A 26 -28.44 15.96 -21.91
C THR A 26 -28.38 14.93 -20.78
N VAL A 27 -28.66 15.35 -19.54
CA VAL A 27 -28.57 14.53 -18.31
C VAL A 27 -29.32 13.19 -18.42
N GLU A 28 -30.36 13.10 -19.25
CA GLU A 28 -31.12 11.85 -19.43
C GLU A 28 -30.61 10.92 -20.54
N HIS A 29 -29.71 11.36 -21.44
CA HIS A 29 -29.24 10.56 -22.58
C HIS A 29 -27.71 10.36 -22.67
N GLU A 30 -26.90 11.12 -21.94
CA GLU A 30 -25.42 10.99 -21.97
C GLU A 30 -24.83 10.05 -20.92
N ALA A 31 -25.63 9.49 -20.02
CA ALA A 31 -25.17 8.40 -19.15
C ALA A 31 -24.72 7.15 -19.95
N ALA A 32 -25.09 7.06 -21.23
CA ALA A 32 -24.80 5.94 -22.11
C ALA A 32 -23.46 6.03 -22.86
N ASP A 33 -22.81 7.21 -22.95
CA ASP A 33 -21.61 7.41 -23.79
C ASP A 33 -20.34 7.75 -22.98
N ARG A 34 -20.42 7.61 -21.65
CA ARG A 34 -19.24 7.71 -20.79
C ARG A 34 -18.35 6.48 -21.03
N SER A 35 -17.23 6.69 -21.71
CA SER A 35 -16.20 5.67 -21.91
C SER A 35 -15.56 5.18 -20.59
N LEU A 36 -15.77 5.89 -19.48
CA LEU A 36 -15.24 5.53 -18.16
C LEU A 36 -16.37 5.49 -17.12
N LEU A 37 -16.36 4.45 -16.28
CA LEU A 37 -17.37 4.21 -15.24
C LEU A 37 -17.27 5.16 -14.05
N PHE A 38 -16.08 5.67 -13.76
CA PHE A 38 -15.80 6.59 -12.66
C PHE A 38 -15.42 7.98 -13.19
N ASP A 39 -15.49 9.01 -12.37
CA ASP A 39 -15.03 10.37 -12.71
C ASP A 39 -13.66 10.70 -12.08
N THR A 40 -13.22 9.87 -11.15
CA THR A 40 -12.02 10.06 -10.34
C THR A 40 -11.12 8.84 -10.44
N PHE A 41 -9.84 9.07 -10.68
CA PHE A 41 -8.85 8.01 -10.89
C PHE A 41 -7.50 8.39 -10.29
N LEU A 42 -6.75 7.38 -9.86
CA LEU A 42 -5.33 7.53 -9.57
C LEU A 42 -4.55 7.39 -10.88
N VAL A 43 -3.64 8.33 -11.12
CA VAL A 43 -2.73 8.30 -12.27
C VAL A 43 -1.31 8.18 -11.74
N VAL A 44 -0.58 7.21 -12.28
CA VAL A 44 0.80 6.91 -11.91
C VAL A 44 1.68 6.88 -13.16
N PRO A 45 2.99 7.15 -13.05
CA PRO A 45 3.88 7.05 -14.20
C PRO A 45 3.83 5.67 -14.83
N LEU A 46 3.77 5.60 -16.16
CA LEU A 46 3.85 4.32 -16.87
C LEU A 46 5.22 3.68 -16.61
N LEU A 47 5.23 2.51 -15.96
CA LEU A 47 6.45 1.76 -15.73
C LEU A 47 6.73 0.82 -16.91
N GLN A 48 8.00 0.75 -17.33
CA GLN A 48 8.44 -0.15 -18.37
C GLN A 48 8.47 -1.59 -17.82
N THR A 49 7.66 -2.47 -18.39
CA THR A 49 7.57 -3.90 -17.98
C THR A 49 8.04 -4.87 -19.06
N LYS A 50 8.62 -4.35 -20.15
CA LYS A 50 9.11 -5.13 -21.29
C LYS A 50 10.63 -5.09 -21.38
N GLY A 51 11.21 -6.13 -21.97
CA GLY A 51 12.64 -6.24 -22.22
C GLY A 51 13.40 -6.67 -20.96
N LEU A 52 14.38 -5.86 -20.54
CA LEU A 52 15.23 -6.16 -19.38
C LEU A 52 14.57 -5.84 -18.03
N TYR A 53 13.37 -5.27 -18.05
CA TYR A 53 12.59 -4.92 -16.86
C TYR A 53 11.60 -6.03 -16.55
N ALA A 54 11.65 -6.56 -15.33
CA ALA A 54 10.78 -7.64 -14.89
C ALA A 54 9.93 -7.19 -13.70
N GLU A 55 8.62 -7.43 -13.79
CA GLU A 55 7.71 -7.32 -12.65
C GLU A 55 7.97 -8.48 -11.69
N ARG A 56 8.05 -8.15 -10.40
CA ARG A 56 8.33 -9.12 -9.35
C ARG A 56 7.55 -8.78 -8.09
N LYS A 57 6.94 -9.81 -7.50
CA LYS A 57 6.39 -9.80 -6.14
C LYS A 57 7.46 -10.31 -5.16
N PHE A 58 7.73 -9.55 -4.11
CA PHE A 58 8.73 -9.86 -3.09
C PHE A 58 8.10 -10.38 -1.79
N SER A 59 6.89 -9.94 -1.46
CA SER A 59 6.09 -10.46 -0.34
C SER A 59 4.60 -10.41 -0.69
N GLY A 60 3.80 -11.28 -0.07
CA GLY A 60 2.34 -11.16 0.03
C GLY A 60 1.88 -10.31 1.22
N ASN A 61 0.57 -10.15 1.37
CA ASN A 61 -0.04 -9.36 2.44
C ASN A 61 0.40 -9.77 3.86
N MET A 62 0.54 -11.09 4.09
CA MET A 62 0.90 -11.67 5.40
C MET A 62 2.29 -12.32 5.39
N ASP A 63 3.04 -12.19 4.30
CA ASP A 63 4.36 -12.81 4.17
C ASP A 63 5.45 -11.89 4.73
N THR A 64 6.51 -12.48 5.27
CA THR A 64 7.64 -11.73 5.84
C THR A 64 8.78 -11.48 4.85
N GLY A 65 8.57 -11.86 3.60
CA GLY A 65 9.64 -11.99 2.60
C GLY A 65 10.29 -13.36 2.67
N ASP A 66 11.62 -13.38 2.82
CA ASP A 66 12.53 -14.55 2.68
C ASP A 66 13.08 -14.74 1.26
N ASN A 67 13.42 -13.62 0.64
CA ASN A 67 14.02 -13.61 -0.67
C ASN A 67 15.50 -14.01 -0.62
N ASN A 68 15.93 -14.83 -1.59
CA ASN A 68 17.28 -15.42 -1.58
C ASN A 68 18.32 -14.63 -2.38
N ASP A 69 17.91 -13.93 -3.43
CA ASP A 69 18.80 -13.07 -4.22
C ASP A 69 19.03 -11.71 -3.55
N TYR A 70 20.05 -11.00 -4.04
CA TYR A 70 20.46 -9.72 -3.45
C TYR A 70 19.35 -8.66 -3.49
N ILE A 71 18.61 -8.56 -4.59
CA ILE A 71 17.56 -7.55 -4.76
C ILE A 71 16.44 -7.79 -3.77
N GLY A 72 15.96 -9.03 -3.69
CA GLY A 72 14.91 -9.36 -2.73
C GLY A 72 15.38 -9.20 -1.28
N LYS A 73 16.64 -9.48 -0.95
CA LYS A 73 17.20 -9.20 0.38
C LYS A 73 17.20 -7.71 0.74
N VAL A 74 17.45 -6.83 -0.23
CA VAL A 74 17.33 -5.38 -0.05
C VAL A 74 15.88 -5.00 0.25
N VAL A 75 14.90 -5.57 -0.47
CA VAL A 75 13.47 -5.31 -0.23
C VAL A 75 13.01 -5.83 1.13
N ASP A 76 13.41 -7.03 1.54
CA ASP A 76 13.13 -7.57 2.88
C ASP A 76 13.72 -6.69 3.98
N ALA A 77 14.94 -6.17 3.77
CA ALA A 77 15.59 -5.25 4.69
C ALA A 77 14.90 -3.87 4.73
N PHE A 78 14.34 -3.41 3.62
CA PHE A 78 13.52 -2.20 3.56
C PHE A 78 12.25 -2.34 4.40
N ALA A 79 11.52 -3.47 4.28
CA ALA A 79 10.36 -3.75 5.13
C ALA A 79 10.73 -3.76 6.62
N HIS A 80 11.84 -4.41 6.98
CA HIS A 80 12.36 -4.39 8.34
C HIS A 80 12.65 -2.95 8.80
N HIS A 81 13.39 -2.19 8.01
CA HIS A 81 13.75 -0.81 8.34
C HIS A 81 12.52 0.05 8.64
N VAL A 82 11.42 -0.08 7.88
CA VAL A 82 10.17 0.64 8.17
C VAL A 82 9.61 0.28 9.56
N VAL A 83 9.59 -1.01 9.91
CA VAL A 83 9.13 -1.44 11.24
C VAL A 83 10.02 -0.87 12.35
N GLU A 84 11.34 -0.86 12.15
CA GLU A 84 12.26 -0.31 13.13
C GLU A 84 12.13 1.21 13.29
N GLU A 85 12.13 1.93 12.18
CA GLU A 85 12.06 3.40 12.12
C GLU A 85 10.75 3.91 12.70
N THR A 86 9.64 3.21 12.42
CA THR A 86 8.32 3.57 12.96
C THR A 86 8.06 2.97 14.34
N HIS A 87 9.06 2.32 14.95
CA HIS A 87 8.95 1.65 16.25
C HIS A 87 7.74 0.70 16.32
N GLY A 88 7.48 -0.04 15.24
CA GLY A 88 6.39 -1.01 15.15
C GLY A 88 5.01 -0.40 14.91
N GLN A 89 4.89 0.90 14.61
CA GLN A 89 3.61 1.50 14.25
C GLN A 89 3.13 1.09 12.86
N PHE A 90 4.06 0.86 11.92
CA PHE A 90 3.76 0.45 10.56
C PHE A 90 4.64 -0.70 10.09
N MET A 91 4.08 -1.54 9.22
CA MET A 91 4.81 -2.55 8.47
C MET A 91 4.33 -2.50 7.02
N LEU A 92 5.26 -2.51 6.06
CA LEU A 92 4.92 -2.61 4.64
C LEU A 92 4.95 -4.06 4.17
N ALA A 93 3.86 -4.48 3.53
CA ALA A 93 3.65 -5.78 2.94
C ALA A 93 3.23 -5.66 1.47
N ASP A 94 2.95 -6.79 0.82
CA ASP A 94 2.67 -6.85 -0.62
C ASP A 94 3.69 -6.08 -1.46
N LEU A 95 4.98 -6.12 -1.06
CA LEU A 95 6.02 -5.39 -1.75
C LEU A 95 6.22 -6.02 -3.12
N GLN A 96 5.93 -5.25 -4.15
CA GLN A 96 6.06 -5.64 -5.54
C GLN A 96 6.56 -4.46 -6.37
N GLY A 97 7.24 -4.76 -7.47
CA GLY A 97 7.89 -3.71 -8.24
C GLY A 97 8.49 -4.19 -9.54
N ILE A 98 9.07 -3.24 -10.27
CA ILE A 98 9.88 -3.51 -11.45
C ILE A 98 11.36 -3.50 -11.05
N VAL A 99 12.08 -4.56 -11.44
CA VAL A 99 13.53 -4.64 -11.30
C VAL A 99 14.19 -4.26 -12.63
N GLY A 100 15.01 -3.22 -12.60
CA GLY A 100 15.79 -2.75 -13.75
C GLY A 100 17.12 -3.50 -13.94
N PRO A 101 17.73 -3.38 -15.13
CA PRO A 101 19.00 -4.05 -15.45
C PRO A 101 20.20 -3.59 -14.60
N ASP A 102 20.11 -2.38 -14.07
CA ASP A 102 21.10 -1.76 -13.18
C ASP A 102 20.85 -2.07 -11.69
N ARG A 103 19.97 -3.03 -11.39
CA ARG A 103 19.53 -3.39 -10.04
C ARG A 103 18.70 -2.29 -9.35
N SER A 104 18.22 -1.30 -10.10
CA SER A 104 17.19 -0.39 -9.60
C SER A 104 15.89 -1.14 -9.34
N ILE A 105 15.13 -0.66 -8.36
CA ILE A 105 13.82 -1.21 -8.00
C ILE A 105 12.85 -0.05 -7.95
N THR A 106 11.76 -0.15 -8.71
CA THR A 106 10.61 0.75 -8.57
C THR A 106 9.46 -0.04 -7.99
N LEU A 107 9.21 0.16 -6.69
CA LEU A 107 8.08 -0.44 -5.99
C LEU A 107 6.79 0.31 -6.33
N PHE A 108 5.68 -0.41 -6.34
CA PHE A 108 4.34 0.15 -6.53
C PHE A 108 3.32 -0.64 -5.72
N ASP A 109 2.17 -0.01 -5.46
CA ASP A 109 1.03 -0.58 -4.72
C ASP A 109 1.42 -1.31 -3.41
N PRO A 110 2.25 -0.71 -2.53
CA PRO A 110 2.55 -1.34 -1.24
C PRO A 110 1.29 -1.39 -0.37
N GLN A 111 1.13 -2.46 0.38
CA GLN A 111 0.16 -2.53 1.47
C GLN A 111 0.83 -2.07 2.77
N ALA A 112 0.14 -1.27 3.57
CA ALA A 112 0.56 -0.96 4.93
C ALA A 112 -0.29 -1.77 5.92
N HIS A 113 0.35 -2.22 7.00
CA HIS A 113 -0.33 -2.64 8.21
C HIS A 113 0.01 -1.62 9.30
N SER A 114 -0.99 -1.06 9.97
CA SER A 114 -0.78 -0.12 11.06
C SER A 114 -1.24 -0.68 12.40
N ILE A 115 -0.68 -0.17 13.49
CA ILE A 115 -1.16 -0.56 14.83
C ILE A 115 -2.67 -0.28 15.03
N THR A 116 -3.21 0.70 14.32
CA THR A 116 -4.61 1.14 14.36
C THR A 116 -5.52 0.40 13.38
N GLY A 117 -4.97 -0.33 12.40
CA GLY A 117 -5.74 -1.08 11.41
C GLY A 117 -6.55 -0.21 10.44
N ASP A 118 -6.09 1.01 10.16
CA ASP A 118 -6.83 2.04 9.40
C ASP A 118 -6.12 2.53 8.13
N THR A 119 -5.16 1.78 7.62
CA THR A 119 -4.45 2.14 6.37
C THR A 119 -5.07 1.57 5.10
N GLY A 120 -6.12 0.76 5.21
CA GLY A 120 -6.90 0.27 4.06
C GLY A 120 -7.65 -1.01 4.37
N GLU A 121 -8.41 -1.49 3.39
CA GLU A 121 -9.27 -2.69 3.50
C GLU A 121 -8.48 -3.94 3.92
N TRP A 122 -7.23 -4.07 3.48
CA TRP A 122 -6.39 -5.24 3.73
C TRP A 122 -5.43 -5.09 4.91
N ASP A 123 -5.55 -4.01 5.67
CA ASP A 123 -4.80 -3.79 6.91
C ASP A 123 -5.24 -4.81 7.99
N GLN A 124 -4.34 -5.72 8.33
CA GLN A 124 -4.51 -6.72 9.39
C GLN A 124 -3.88 -6.26 10.72
N GLY A 125 -3.40 -5.02 10.74
CA GLY A 125 -2.82 -4.30 11.85
C GLY A 125 -1.80 -5.07 12.67
N LEU A 126 -1.97 -5.02 13.99
CA LEU A 126 -1.01 -5.60 14.94
C LEU A 126 -0.75 -7.10 14.72
N VAL A 127 -1.72 -7.85 14.18
CA VAL A 127 -1.55 -9.29 13.90
C VAL A 127 -0.51 -9.50 12.81
N ALA A 128 -0.55 -8.73 11.73
CA ALA A 128 0.45 -8.80 10.67
C ALA A 128 1.82 -8.29 11.14
N ILE A 129 1.84 -7.21 11.92
CA ILE A 129 3.09 -6.64 12.47
C ILE A 129 3.77 -7.64 13.41
N ASP A 130 3.04 -8.28 14.32
CA ASP A 130 3.56 -9.29 15.25
C ASP A 130 4.10 -10.52 14.51
N LYS A 131 3.35 -11.00 13.51
CA LYS A 131 3.79 -12.08 12.64
C LYS A 131 5.09 -11.73 11.92
N PHE A 132 5.16 -10.54 11.33
CA PHE A 132 6.37 -10.05 10.65
C PHE A 132 7.57 -10.04 11.59
N CYS A 133 7.44 -9.43 12.76
CA CYS A 133 8.51 -9.34 13.74
C CYS A 133 8.97 -10.71 14.28
N THR A 134 8.06 -11.68 14.34
CA THR A 134 8.34 -13.02 14.84
C THR A 134 9.06 -13.89 13.81
N GLU A 135 8.62 -13.82 12.56
CA GLU A 135 9.03 -14.73 11.48
C GLU A 135 10.08 -14.14 10.52
N HIS A 136 10.31 -12.82 10.52
CA HIS A 136 11.32 -12.22 9.66
C HIS A 136 12.73 -12.69 10.03
N HIS A 137 13.42 -13.26 9.03
CA HIS A 137 14.81 -13.68 9.15
C HIS A 137 15.73 -12.57 8.65
N CYS A 138 16.43 -11.91 9.58
CA CYS A 138 17.41 -10.88 9.21
C CYS A 138 18.43 -11.44 8.19
N ASN A 139 18.54 -10.77 7.05
CA ASN A 139 19.50 -11.12 6.02
C ASN A 139 20.79 -10.28 6.14
N ALA A 140 21.70 -10.43 5.16
CA ALA A 140 22.98 -9.73 5.18
C ALA A 140 22.83 -8.19 5.09
N VAL A 141 21.82 -7.70 4.38
CA VAL A 141 21.54 -6.27 4.23
C VAL A 141 21.01 -5.68 5.53
N CYS A 142 20.07 -6.36 6.21
CA CYS A 142 19.60 -5.93 7.54
C CYS A 142 20.78 -5.74 8.52
N ARG A 143 21.74 -6.68 8.51
CA ARG A 143 22.93 -6.60 9.36
C ARG A 143 23.90 -5.49 8.96
N GLN A 144 24.05 -5.22 7.66
CA GLN A 144 24.90 -4.12 7.17
C GLN A 144 24.32 -2.76 7.54
N LEU A 145 22.99 -2.64 7.53
CA LEU A 145 22.26 -1.47 8.00
C LEU A 145 22.19 -1.37 9.54
N GLN A 146 22.71 -2.37 10.26
CA GLN A 146 22.70 -2.45 11.72
C GLN A 146 21.29 -2.38 12.33
N LEU A 147 20.31 -2.92 11.61
CA LEU A 147 18.93 -2.96 12.08
C LEU A 147 18.82 -3.82 13.34
N GLY A 148 18.03 -3.34 14.30
CA GLY A 148 17.76 -4.00 15.57
C GLY A 148 17.05 -5.35 15.40
N LYS A 149 16.94 -6.13 16.47
CA LYS A 149 16.14 -7.35 16.44
C LYS A 149 14.66 -7.00 16.60
N LEU A 150 13.84 -7.38 15.63
CA LEU A 150 12.39 -7.13 15.67
C LEU A 150 11.68 -7.79 16.86
N LYS A 151 12.19 -8.92 17.35
CA LYS A 151 11.63 -9.63 18.52
C LYS A 151 11.65 -8.78 19.80
N ASP A 152 12.52 -7.78 19.88
CA ASP A 152 12.61 -6.88 21.03
C ASP A 152 11.61 -5.70 20.94
N LYS A 153 10.93 -5.53 19.80
CA LYS A 153 10.04 -4.38 19.52
C LYS A 153 8.56 -4.66 19.75
N VAL A 154 8.13 -5.93 19.76
CA VAL A 154 6.71 -6.29 19.93
C VAL A 154 6.26 -6.37 21.39
N VAL A 155 7.17 -6.14 22.34
CA VAL A 155 6.91 -6.48 23.75
C VAL A 155 6.59 -5.23 24.58
N GLY A 156 5.35 -5.20 25.10
CA GLY A 156 4.90 -4.33 26.19
C GLY A 156 4.25 -3.03 25.72
N GLU A 157 5.05 -2.08 25.21
CA GLU A 157 4.61 -0.68 25.08
C GLU A 157 3.52 -0.45 24.01
N LEU A 158 3.55 -1.21 22.91
CA LEU A 158 2.58 -1.07 21.81
C LEU A 158 1.23 -1.73 22.14
N LYS A 159 1.22 -2.83 22.89
CA LYS A 159 -0.02 -3.47 23.35
C LYS A 159 -0.79 -2.57 24.31
N ASP A 160 -0.09 -1.91 25.22
CA ASP A 160 -0.71 -1.00 26.20
C ASP A 160 -1.25 0.28 25.54
N LYS A 161 -0.55 0.82 24.52
CA LYS A 161 -1.02 1.98 23.74
C LYS A 161 -2.18 1.64 22.80
N ALA A 162 -2.12 0.52 22.07
CA ALA A 162 -3.21 0.08 21.20
C ALA A 162 -4.50 -0.17 21.99
N VAL A 163 -4.39 -0.80 23.17
CA VAL A 163 -5.53 -1.00 24.08
C VAL A 163 -6.08 0.34 24.61
N GLY A 164 -5.23 1.35 24.82
CA GLY A 164 -5.66 2.70 25.20
C GLY A 164 -6.45 3.40 24.09
N GLU A 165 -5.92 3.43 22.86
CA GLU A 165 -6.55 4.12 21.73
C GLU A 165 -7.81 3.40 21.21
N LEU A 166 -7.86 2.07 21.25
CA LEU A 166 -9.07 1.31 20.93
C LEU A 166 -10.21 1.60 21.91
N LYS A 167 -9.90 1.80 23.21
CA LYS A 167 -10.89 2.18 24.22
C LYS A 167 -11.43 3.60 24.01
N ASP A 168 -10.59 4.53 23.55
CA ASP A 168 -11.02 5.89 23.23
C ASP A 168 -11.88 5.96 21.96
N LYS A 169 -11.58 5.12 20.95
CA LYS A 169 -12.42 4.99 19.74
C LYS A 169 -13.79 4.35 20.05
N ASP A 170 -13.87 3.41 20.99
CA ASP A 170 -15.16 2.80 21.41
C ASP A 170 -16.07 3.77 22.20
N VAL A 171 -15.50 4.80 22.86
CA VAL A 171 -16.27 5.86 23.56
C VAL A 171 -16.92 6.86 22.59
N THR A 172 -16.44 6.96 21.34
CA THR A 172 -16.92 7.95 20.35
C THR A 172 -17.85 7.38 19.28
N ARG A 173 -18.16 6.08 19.32
CA ARG A 173 -19.17 5.47 18.44
C ARG A 173 -20.57 5.79 18.95
N GLU A 174 -21.05 6.99 18.65
CA GLU A 174 -22.50 7.22 18.61
C GLU A 174 -23.11 6.28 17.55
N THR A 175 -24.01 5.41 18.00
CA THR A 175 -24.86 4.57 17.16
C THR A 175 -25.53 5.41 16.07
N PRO A 176 -25.38 5.07 14.77
CA PRO A 176 -26.19 5.70 13.74
C PRO A 176 -27.64 5.31 13.99
N HIS A 177 -28.48 6.32 14.23
CA HIS A 177 -29.93 6.16 14.23
C HIS A 177 -30.36 5.48 12.92
N ARG A 178 -31.03 4.33 13.04
CA ARG A 178 -31.81 3.72 11.96
C ARG A 178 -32.80 4.76 11.43
N ALA A 179 -32.69 5.13 10.16
CA ALA A 179 -33.72 5.83 9.42
C ALA A 179 -33.86 5.17 8.05
N TRP A 180 -34.70 4.15 7.98
CA TRP A 180 -35.29 3.62 6.74
C TRP A 180 -36.72 3.18 7.08
N GLU A 181 -37.63 4.14 7.18
CA GLU A 181 -39.07 3.96 7.01
C GLU A 181 -39.57 5.19 6.23
N ASP A 182 -39.76 5.00 4.93
CA ASP A 182 -40.95 5.37 4.11
C ASP A 182 -40.60 5.35 2.60
#